data_AF-A0A5N5KH37-F1
#
_entry.id   AF-A0A5N5KH37-F1
#
_cell.length_a   1.000
_cell.length_b   1.000
_cell.length_c   1.000
_cell.angle_alpha   90.00
_cell.angle_beta   90.00
_cell.angle_gamma   90.00
#
_symmetry.space_group_name_H-M   'P 1'
#
loop_
_entity.id
_entity.type
_entity.pdbx_description
1 polymer ?
#
loop_
_entity_poly.entity_id
_entity_poly.type
_entity_poly.pdbx_seq_one_letter_code
_entity_poly.pdbx_strand_id
1 'polypeptide(L)'
;MPSIWEASKGAFAPAIENLKLLEEELEGKQFSGGERIGIVDIAFGWLATLVPVLEEIHALTMIDEDRFPLLYAWMHELSKLPVIADCWPPHEELVSKFLLVESELVTRWFESSLFSEKLLGACVDWLAS
;
A
#
# COMPACT_ATOMS: atom_id res chain seq x y z
N MET A 1 -10.62 17.98 10.37
CA MET A 1 -10.09 16.94 9.47
C MET A 1 -8.69 16.60 9.96
N PRO A 2 -8.36 15.32 10.20
CA PRO A 2 -6.95 14.93 10.28
C PRO A 2 -6.24 15.44 9.04
N SER A 3 -5.00 15.92 9.17
CA SER A 3 -4.19 16.16 7.97
C SER A 3 -4.13 14.84 7.18
N ILE A 4 -4.00 14.92 5.86
CA ILE A 4 -3.88 13.75 4.98
C ILE A 4 -2.86 12.74 5.56
N TRP A 5 -1.78 13.27 6.15
CA TRP A 5 -0.79 12.54 6.92
C TRP A 5 -1.31 11.70 8.11
N GLU A 6 -2.12 12.29 8.99
CA GLU A 6 -2.67 11.59 10.16
C GLU A 6 -3.75 10.57 9.76
N ALA A 7 -4.48 10.83 8.67
CA ALA A 7 -5.39 9.85 8.08
C ALA A 7 -4.63 8.65 7.49
N SER A 8 -3.53 8.88 6.76
CA SER A 8 -2.68 7.83 6.20
C SER A 8 -2.06 6.97 7.30
N LYS A 9 -1.49 7.57 8.36
CA LYS A 9 -0.94 6.81 9.50
C LYS A 9 -1.96 5.88 10.15
N GLY A 10 -3.19 6.36 10.36
CA GLY A 10 -4.26 5.56 10.95
C GLY A 10 -4.68 4.38 10.06
N ALA A 11 -4.63 4.54 8.74
CA ALA A 11 -4.97 3.50 7.77
C ALA A 11 -3.91 2.38 7.69
N PHE A 12 -2.63 2.71 7.83
CA PHE A 12 -1.55 1.72 7.76
C PHE A 12 -1.31 0.96 9.07
N ALA A 13 -1.73 1.49 10.23
CA ALA A 13 -1.47 0.86 11.52
C ALA A 13 -1.94 -0.62 11.62
N PRO A 14 -3.15 -1.00 11.17
CA PRO A 14 -3.56 -2.40 11.16
C PRO A 14 -2.74 -3.27 10.21
N ALA A 15 -2.34 -2.71 9.05
CA ALA A 15 -1.49 -3.42 8.09
C ALA A 15 -0.11 -3.71 8.69
N ILE A 16 0.49 -2.72 9.37
CA ILE A 16 1.78 -2.86 10.04
C ILE A 16 1.72 -3.92 11.16
N GLU A 17 0.61 -4.00 11.90
CA GLU A 17 0.45 -5.04 12.93
C GLU A 17 0.47 -6.45 12.32
N ASN A 18 -0.15 -6.64 11.15
CA ASN A 18 -0.13 -7.92 10.45
C ASN A 18 1.27 -8.29 9.91
N LEU A 19 2.15 -7.32 9.67
CA LEU A 19 3.53 -7.61 9.26
C LEU A 19 4.33 -8.33 10.35
N LYS A 20 3.97 -8.15 11.63
CA LYS A 20 4.59 -8.90 12.74
C LYS A 20 4.36 -10.40 12.62
N LEU A 21 3.18 -10.81 12.17
CA LEU A 21 2.87 -12.23 11.96
C LEU A 21 3.74 -12.82 10.84
N LEU A 22 4.04 -12.02 9.82
CA LEU A 22 4.90 -12.44 8.72
C LEU A 22 6.37 -12.49 9.15
N GLU A 23 6.82 -11.53 9.97
CA GLU A 23 8.14 -11.55 10.61
C GLU A 23 8.33 -12.84 11.43
N GLU A 24 7.38 -13.19 12.29
CA GLU A 24 7.40 -14.42 13.10
C GLU A 24 7.42 -15.69 12.24
N GLU A 25 6.65 -15.72 11.14
CA GLU A 25 6.63 -16.87 10.22
C GLU A 25 8.00 -17.11 9.55
N LEU A 26 8.82 -16.07 9.38
CA LEU A 26 10.13 -16.13 8.75
C LEU A 26 11.25 -16.55 9.73
N GLU A 27 10.97 -16.75 11.02
CA GLU A 27 11.98 -17.12 12.01
C GLU A 27 12.75 -18.40 11.61
N GLY A 28 14.08 -18.25 11.48
CA GLY A 28 14.98 -19.36 11.14
C GLY A 28 14.86 -19.84 9.69
N LYS A 29 14.19 -19.10 8.81
CA LYS A 29 13.96 -19.49 7.42
C LYS A 29 14.39 -18.37 6.45
N GLN A 30 14.92 -18.76 5.29
CA GLN A 30 15.17 -17.81 4.20
C GLN A 30 13.87 -17.52 3.43
N PHE A 31 13.07 -18.55 3.19
CA PHE A 31 11.75 -18.52 2.58
C PHE A 31 10.78 -19.30 3.47
N SER A 32 9.47 -19.17 3.28
CA SER A 32 8.51 -19.95 4.08
C SER A 32 8.65 -21.47 3.95
N GLY A 33 9.25 -21.95 2.84
CA GLY A 33 9.63 -23.35 2.64
C GLY A 33 11.03 -23.73 3.15
N GLY A 34 11.68 -22.88 3.96
CA GLY A 34 13.06 -23.03 4.41
C GLY A 34 14.04 -22.51 3.36
N GLU A 35 14.73 -23.43 2.68
CA GLU A 35 15.71 -23.13 1.60
C GLU A 35 15.04 -22.98 0.21
N ARG A 36 13.73 -23.22 0.12
CA ARG A 36 12.97 -23.15 -1.14
C ARG A 36 11.75 -22.26 -0.96
N ILE A 37 11.31 -21.67 -2.07
CA ILE A 37 10.03 -20.95 -2.16
C ILE A 37 8.89 -21.84 -1.67
N GLY A 38 8.18 -21.35 -0.66
CA GLY A 38 6.98 -21.92 -0.08
C GLY A 38 5.74 -21.08 -0.39
N ILE A 39 4.63 -21.40 0.27
CA ILE A 39 3.32 -20.83 -0.05
C ILE A 39 3.20 -19.36 0.33
N VAL A 40 3.81 -18.94 1.44
CA VAL A 40 3.75 -17.54 1.90
C VAL A 40 4.55 -16.65 0.97
N ASP A 41 5.68 -17.13 0.45
CA ASP A 41 6.50 -16.43 -0.54
C ASP A 41 5.70 -16.13 -1.81
N ILE A 42 4.88 -17.09 -2.27
CA ILE A 42 4.02 -16.91 -3.43
C ILE A 42 2.86 -15.97 -3.12
N ALA A 43 2.22 -16.13 -1.95
CA ALA A 43 1.05 -15.35 -1.58
C ALA A 43 1.37 -13.87 -1.29
N PHE A 44 2.55 -13.60 -0.73
CA PHE A 44 2.93 -12.28 -0.25
C PHE A 44 4.16 -11.69 -0.96
N GLY A 45 4.76 -12.39 -1.92
CA GLY A 45 5.99 -11.91 -2.58
C GLY A 45 5.82 -10.60 -3.35
N TRP A 46 4.59 -10.22 -3.68
CA TRP A 46 4.28 -8.90 -4.24
C TRP A 46 4.63 -7.73 -3.29
N LEU A 47 4.75 -7.98 -1.98
CA LEU A 47 5.17 -6.97 -1.01
C LEU A 47 6.56 -6.42 -1.33
N ALA A 48 7.48 -7.25 -1.83
CA ALA A 48 8.83 -6.85 -2.24
C ALA A 48 8.83 -5.76 -3.33
N THR A 49 7.75 -5.65 -4.10
CA THR A 49 7.60 -4.65 -5.17
C THR A 49 6.72 -3.48 -4.76
N LEU A 50 5.58 -3.72 -4.09
CA LEU A 50 4.61 -2.66 -3.80
C LEU A 50 4.94 -1.83 -2.56
N VAL A 51 5.61 -2.39 -1.54
CA VAL A 51 5.95 -1.62 -0.35
C VAL A 51 6.86 -0.42 -0.66
N PRO A 52 7.97 -0.56 -1.42
CA PRO A 52 8.81 0.58 -1.78
C PRO A 52 8.06 1.70 -2.53
N VAL A 53 7.12 1.32 -3.41
CA VAL A 53 6.29 2.27 -4.17
C VAL A 53 5.39 3.09 -3.22
N LEU A 54 4.74 2.43 -2.27
CA LEU A 54 3.86 3.09 -1.30
C LEU A 54 4.63 3.97 -0.32
N GLU A 55 5.80 3.52 0.12
CA GLU A 55 6.71 4.29 0.98
C GLU A 55 7.18 5.57 0.28
N GLU A 56 7.50 5.51 -1.02
CA GLU A 56 7.87 6.67 -1.83
C GLU A 56 6.71 7.66 -1.97
N ILE A 57 5.53 7.19 -2.41
CA ILE A 57 4.37 8.04 -2.67
C ILE A 57 3.90 8.77 -1.42
N HIS A 58 3.92 8.08 -0.27
CA HIS A 58 3.40 8.61 0.97
C HIS A 58 4.48 9.15 1.92
N ALA A 59 5.75 9.12 1.50
CA ALA A 59 6.90 9.53 2.31
C ALA A 59 6.86 8.93 3.73
N LEU A 60 6.61 7.62 3.82
CA LEU A 60 6.49 6.87 5.07
C LEU A 60 7.36 5.62 5.06
N THR A 61 7.54 5.01 6.22
CA THR A 61 8.28 3.75 6.37
C THR A 61 7.36 2.70 7.00
N MET A 62 6.96 1.72 6.20
CA MET A 62 6.20 0.55 6.63
C MET A 62 7.11 -0.54 7.17
N ILE A 63 8.19 -0.85 6.44
CA ILE A 63 9.12 -1.94 6.75
C ILE A 63 10.54 -1.38 6.77
N ASP A 64 11.25 -1.57 7.87
CA ASP A 64 12.68 -1.26 7.98
C ASP A 64 13.40 -2.37 8.73
N GLU A 65 14.72 -2.42 8.54
CA GLU A 65 15.60 -3.44 9.08
C GLU A 65 15.61 -3.46 10.62
N ASP A 66 15.36 -2.34 11.29
CA ASP A 66 15.36 -2.26 12.76
C ASP A 66 14.10 -2.91 13.36
N ARG A 67 12.93 -2.67 12.74
CA ARG A 67 11.64 -3.20 13.23
C ARG A 67 11.31 -4.59 12.69
N PHE A 68 11.72 -4.89 11.47
CA PHE A 68 11.36 -6.11 10.74
C PHE A 68 12.58 -6.68 9.99
N PRO A 69 13.66 -7.07 10.69
CA PRO A 69 14.90 -7.51 10.07
C PRO A 69 14.73 -8.72 9.15
N LEU A 70 13.90 -9.70 9.52
CA LEU A 70 13.69 -10.91 8.72
C LEU A 70 12.87 -10.61 7.48
N LEU A 71 11.79 -9.85 7.62
CA LEU A 71 10.93 -9.47 6.50
C LEU A 71 11.67 -8.54 5.52
N TYR A 72 12.49 -7.63 6.03
CA TYR A 72 13.32 -6.75 5.20
C TYR A 72 14.31 -7.58 4.36
N ALA A 73 15.02 -8.52 4.98
CA ALA A 73 15.93 -9.44 4.28
C ALA A 73 15.17 -10.32 3.27
N TRP A 74 14.01 -10.85 3.66
CA TRP A 74 13.16 -11.69 2.81
C TRP A 74 12.66 -10.94 1.57
N MET A 75 12.19 -9.69 1.71
CA MET A 75 11.79 -8.85 0.58
C MET A 75 12.97 -8.62 -0.37
N HIS A 76 14.15 -8.34 0.20
CA HIS A 76 15.36 -8.15 -0.59
C HIS A 76 15.74 -9.42 -1.38
N GLU A 77 15.65 -10.60 -0.77
CA GLU A 77 15.90 -11.87 -1.46
C GLU A 77 14.86 -12.18 -2.53
N LEU A 78 13.57 -11.93 -2.26
CA LEU A 78 12.50 -12.13 -3.24
C LEU A 78 12.64 -11.19 -4.45
N SER A 79 13.05 -9.95 -4.24
CA SER A 79 13.23 -8.97 -5.32
C SER A 79 14.27 -9.39 -6.36
N LYS A 80 15.21 -10.27 -5.98
CA LYS A 80 16.24 -10.80 -6.88
C LYS A 80 15.75 -11.95 -7.76
N LEU A 81 14.58 -12.53 -7.44
CA LEU A 81 14.04 -13.64 -8.19
C LEU A 81 13.42 -13.12 -9.50
N PRO A 82 13.82 -13.66 -10.67
CA PRO A 82 13.28 -13.21 -11.95
C PRO A 82 11.75 -13.29 -12.02
N VAL A 83 11.14 -14.31 -11.39
CA VAL A 83 9.68 -14.44 -11.35
C VAL A 83 8.99 -13.27 -10.64
N ILE A 84 9.62 -12.65 -9.65
CA ILE A 84 9.07 -11.45 -9.01
C ILE A 84 9.44 -10.22 -9.83
N ALA A 85 10.70 -10.09 -10.23
CA ALA A 85 11.17 -8.92 -10.97
C ALA A 85 10.47 -8.72 -12.34
N ASP A 86 10.19 -9.81 -13.06
CA ASP A 86 9.61 -9.75 -14.41
C ASP A 86 8.08 -9.70 -14.42
N CYS A 87 7.42 -9.95 -13.28
CA CYS A 87 5.95 -9.92 -13.20
C CYS A 87 5.37 -8.51 -13.08
N TRP A 88 6.19 -7.51 -12.75
CA TRP A 88 5.74 -6.16 -12.45
C TRP A 88 6.32 -5.14 -13.43
N PRO A 89 5.58 -4.06 -13.73
CA PRO A 89 6.16 -2.91 -14.43
C PRO A 89 7.35 -2.31 -13.66
N PRO A 90 8.22 -1.55 -14.33
CA PRO A 90 9.30 -0.81 -13.68
C PRO A 90 8.78 0.09 -12.54
N HIS A 91 9.61 0.32 -11.52
CA HIS A 91 9.25 1.06 -10.31
C HIS A 91 8.60 2.42 -10.61
N GLU A 92 9.22 3.23 -11.48
CA GLU A 92 8.71 4.57 -11.86
C GLU A 92 7.33 4.51 -12.52
N GLU A 93 7.05 3.45 -13.29
CA GLU A 93 5.74 3.25 -13.91
C GLU A 93 4.69 2.89 -12.87
N LEU A 94 5.05 2.06 -11.87
CA LEU A 94 4.17 1.75 -10.74
C LEU A 94 3.86 3.01 -9.93
N VAL A 95 4.88 3.82 -9.57
CA VAL A 95 4.69 5.09 -8.87
C VAL A 95 3.73 6.00 -9.63
N SER A 96 3.96 6.17 -10.93
CA SER A 96 3.10 6.99 -11.80
C SER A 96 1.66 6.48 -11.83
N LYS A 97 1.45 5.15 -11.94
CA LYS A 97 0.12 4.54 -11.94
C LYS A 97 -0.60 4.72 -10.61
N PHE A 98 0.07 4.53 -9.49
CA PHE A 98 -0.55 4.68 -8.17
C PHE A 98 -0.91 6.15 -7.89
N LEU A 99 -0.03 7.10 -8.20
CA LEU A 99 -0.34 8.53 -8.10
C LEU A 99 -1.52 8.92 -8.99
N LEU A 100 -1.61 8.37 -10.21
CA LEU A 100 -2.75 8.61 -11.09
C LEU A 100 -4.04 8.11 -10.44
N VAL A 101 -4.06 6.87 -9.94
CA VAL A 101 -5.22 6.30 -9.24
C VAL A 101 -5.63 7.15 -8.05
N GLU A 102 -4.69 7.60 -7.22
CA GLU A 102 -4.98 8.51 -6.11
C GLU A 102 -5.61 9.82 -6.58
N SER A 103 -5.05 10.44 -7.62
CA SER A 103 -5.58 11.68 -8.18
C SER A 103 -6.99 11.51 -8.77
N GLU A 104 -7.27 10.37 -9.40
CA GLU A 104 -8.59 10.04 -9.92
C GLU A 104 -9.59 9.81 -8.79
N LEU A 105 -9.21 9.07 -7.74
CA LEU A 105 -10.06 8.84 -6.58
C LEU A 105 -10.40 10.15 -5.87
N VAL A 106 -9.42 11.05 -5.72
CA VAL A 106 -9.63 12.39 -5.14
C VAL A 106 -10.55 13.21 -6.04
N THR A 107 -10.31 13.23 -7.35
CA THR A 107 -11.16 13.94 -8.33
C THR A 107 -12.61 13.44 -8.25
N ARG A 108 -12.82 12.12 -8.29
CA ARG A 108 -14.16 11.51 -8.22
C ARG A 108 -14.84 11.78 -6.88
N TRP A 109 -14.09 11.78 -5.78
CA TRP A 109 -14.62 12.14 -4.48
C TRP A 109 -15.05 13.62 -4.43
N PHE A 110 -14.25 14.53 -5.00
CA PHE A 110 -14.61 15.94 -5.13
C PHE A 110 -15.85 16.14 -6.02
N GLU A 111 -15.93 15.47 -7.17
CA GLU A 111 -17.10 15.52 -8.07
C GLU A 111 -18.36 15.02 -7.37
N SER A 112 -18.28 13.88 -6.68
CA SER A 112 -19.39 13.32 -5.91
C SER A 112 -19.83 14.25 -4.78
N SER A 113 -18.88 14.90 -4.09
CA SER A 113 -19.17 15.84 -3.00
C SER A 113 -19.79 17.13 -3.53
N LEU A 114 -19.25 17.68 -4.62
CA LEU A 114 -19.79 18.85 -5.31
C LEU A 114 -21.21 18.61 -5.85
N PHE A 115 -21.47 17.41 -6.38
CA PHE A 115 -22.81 17.01 -6.81
C PHE A 115 -23.79 16.97 -5.63
N SER A 116 -23.38 16.44 -4.48
CA SER A 116 -24.17 16.42 -3.25
C SER A 116 -24.50 17.84 -2.75
N GLU A 117 -23.51 18.74 -2.70
CA GLU A 117 -23.72 20.14 -2.29
C GLU A 117 -24.66 20.89 -3.24
N LYS A 118 -24.51 20.70 -4.55
CA LYS A 118 -25.40 21.28 -5.56
C LYS A 118 -26.84 20.77 -5.42
N LEU A 119 -27.02 19.47 -5.15
CA LEU A 119 -28.33 18.89 -4.89
C LEU A 119 -28.96 19.43 -3.61
N LEU A 120 -28.19 19.55 -2.54
CA LEU A 120 -28.65 20.13 -1.28
C LEU A 120 -29.08 21.59 -1.47
N GLY A 121 -28.29 22.39 -2.20
CA GLY A 121 -28.65 23.76 -2.55
C GLY A 121 -29.97 23.84 -3.32
N ALA A 122 -30.13 23.03 -4.37
CA ALA A 122 -31.37 22.97 -5.15
C ALA A 122 -32.59 22.53 -4.32
N CYS A 123 -32.42 21.60 -3.38
CA CYS A 123 -33.49 21.20 -2.44
C CYS A 123 -33.87 22.34 -1.49
N VAL A 124 -32.91 23.11 -0.98
CA VAL A 124 -33.19 24.27 -0.12
C VAL A 124 -33.91 25.37 -0.89
N ASP A 125 -33.49 25.67 -2.12
CA ASP A 125 -34.14 26.66 -2.99
C ASP A 125 -35.57 26.24 -3.35
N TRP A 126 -35.80 24.95 -3.61
CA TRP A 126 -37.13 24.41 -3.85
C TRP A 126 -38.06 24.52 -2.63
N LEU A 127 -37.55 24.28 -1.42
CA LEU A 127 -38.32 24.41 -0.17
C LEU A 127 -38.66 25.88 0.18
N ALA A 128 -37.90 26.85 -0.36
CA ALA A 128 -38.14 28.27 -0.16
C ALA A 128 -39.13 28.88 -1.18
N SER A 129 -39.65 28.07 -2.11
CA SER A 129 -40.58 28.46 -3.19
C SER A 129 -42.01 27.98 -2.93
#